data_AF-A0A7K2Z4S9-F1
#
_entry.id   AF-A0A7K2Z4S9-F1
#
_cell.length_a   1.000
_cell.length_b   1.000
_cell.length_c   1.000
_cell.angle_alpha   90.00
_cell.angle_beta   90.00
_cell.angle_gamma   90.00
#
_symmetry.space_group_name_H-M   'P 1'
#
loop_
_entity.id
_entity.type
_entity.pdbx_description
1 polymer ?
#
loop_
_entity_poly.entity_id
_entity_poly.type
_entity_poly.pdbx_seq_one_letter_code
_entity_poly.pdbx_strand_id
1 'polypeptide(L)'
;MDEVKVVVAHSERATLRVGDVFLKVDADQARIDVEVEAMSLTPVPTPEVLWRKPHVLAIAALPGTTLGRLGGPSTGSPAAWAAAGAVIRKLHEAPLPPRPGRAGRSIVA
;
A
#
# COMPACT_ATOMS: atom_id res chain seq x y z
N MET A 1 21.52 5.22 -14.55
CA MET A 1 21.06 6.05 -13.41
C MET A 1 19.58 5.79 -13.25
N ASP A 2 19.11 5.56 -12.03
CA ASP A 2 17.69 5.30 -11.80
C ASP A 2 16.88 6.59 -11.95
N GLU A 3 15.87 6.53 -12.81
CA GLU A 3 14.95 7.65 -13.02
C GLU A 3 14.03 7.82 -11.81
N VAL A 4 13.82 9.08 -11.41
CA VAL A 4 12.81 9.43 -10.41
C VAL A 4 11.44 9.50 -11.08
N LYS A 5 10.52 8.63 -10.68
CA LYS A 5 9.16 8.57 -11.20
C LYS A 5 8.15 9.05 -10.17
N VAL A 6 7.34 10.04 -10.51
CA VAL A 6 6.18 10.43 -9.71
C VAL A 6 5.05 9.44 -10.01
N VAL A 7 4.70 8.60 -9.04
CA VAL A 7 3.63 7.61 -9.18
C VAL A 7 2.27 8.24 -8.93
N VAL A 8 2.18 9.04 -7.86
CA VAL A 8 1.01 9.84 -7.48
C VAL A 8 1.53 11.13 -6.83
N ALA A 9 0.87 12.26 -7.10
CA ALA A 9 1.12 13.51 -6.40
C ALA A 9 -0.18 14.32 -6.28
N HIS A 10 -0.48 14.78 -5.07
CA HIS A 10 -1.53 15.76 -4.78
C HIS A 10 -1.16 16.54 -3.52
N SER A 11 -2.02 17.49 -3.10
CA SER A 11 -1.72 18.45 -2.02
C SER A 11 -1.41 17.83 -0.66
N GLU A 12 -1.92 16.63 -0.35
CA GLU A 12 -1.68 15.97 0.93
C GLU A 12 -0.50 14.99 0.89
N ARG A 13 -0.29 14.33 -0.25
CA ARG A 13 0.57 13.14 -0.36
C ARG A 13 1.20 13.00 -1.74
N ALA A 14 2.39 12.40 -1.75
CA ALA A 14 3.07 12.00 -2.97
C ALA A 14 3.71 10.61 -2.81
N THR A 15 3.84 9.89 -3.92
CA THR A 15 4.65 8.66 -3.98
C THR A 15 5.62 8.77 -5.14
N LEU A 16 6.91 8.64 -4.81
CA LEU A 16 8.01 8.60 -5.78
C LEU A 16 8.51 7.17 -5.90
N ARG A 17 9.02 6.80 -7.07
CA ARG A 17 9.77 5.56 -7.28
C ARG A 17 11.16 5.89 -7.83
N VAL A 18 12.19 5.29 -7.25
CA VAL A 18 13.57 5.31 -7.75
C VAL A 18 14.09 3.88 -7.74
N GLY A 19 14.34 3.30 -8.91
CA GLY A 19 14.66 1.87 -9.02
C GLY A 19 13.56 1.00 -8.38
N ASP A 20 13.93 0.21 -7.38
CA ASP A 20 13.00 -0.65 -6.62
C ASP A 20 12.66 -0.10 -5.23
N VAL A 21 12.84 1.21 -5.02
CA VAL A 21 12.43 1.91 -3.81
C VAL A 21 11.25 2.82 -4.10
N PHE A 22 10.25 2.79 -3.22
CA PHE A 22 9.16 3.75 -3.21
C PHE A 22 9.27 4.65 -1.98
N LEU A 23 9.16 5.96 -2.19
CA LEU A 23 9.09 6.96 -1.13
C LEU A 23 7.66 7.49 -1.05
N LYS A 24 6.98 7.23 0.06
CA LYS A 24 5.66 7.77 0.36
C LYS A 24 5.83 8.99 1.25
N VAL A 25 5.43 10.15 0.74
CA VAL A 25 5.45 11.42 1.46
C VAL A 25 4.03 11.74 1.91
N ASP A 26 3.86 12.01 3.20
CA ASP A 26 2.57 12.39 3.80
C ASP A 26 2.80 13.50 4.83
N ALA A 27 1.98 14.56 4.76
CA ALA A 27 2.03 15.65 5.74
C ALA A 27 1.60 15.19 7.15
N ASP A 28 0.81 14.13 7.26
CA ASP A 28 0.32 13.58 8.52
C ASP A 28 1.11 12.31 8.91
N GLN A 29 2.04 12.48 9.87
CA GLN A 29 2.89 11.39 10.35
C GLN A 29 2.10 10.20 10.91
N ALA A 30 0.93 10.46 11.52
CA ALA A 30 0.11 9.41 12.11
C ALA A 30 -0.49 8.46 11.07
N ARG A 31 -0.67 8.91 9.82
CA ARG A 31 -1.10 8.05 8.70
C ARG A 31 0.00 7.11 8.23
N ILE A 32 1.26 7.51 8.34
CA ILE A 32 2.41 6.65 8.08
C ILE A 32 2.56 5.61 9.21
N ASP A 33 2.42 6.01 10.49
CA ASP A 33 2.41 5.10 11.65
C ASP A 33 1.36 3.99 11.49
N VAL A 34 0.11 4.44 11.42
CA VAL A 34 -0.90 4.01 10.46
C VAL A 34 -0.66 2.71 9.70
N GLU A 35 -0.03 2.96 8.56
CA GLU A 35 0.28 2.02 7.50
C GLU A 35 1.35 1.00 7.91
N VAL A 36 2.41 1.44 8.59
CA VAL A 36 3.48 0.53 9.03
C VAL A 36 2.96 -0.48 10.05
N GLU A 37 2.11 -0.06 10.98
CA GLU A 37 1.45 -0.97 11.93
C GLU A 37 0.53 -1.95 11.18
N ALA A 38 -0.24 -1.48 10.18
CA ALA A 38 -1.08 -2.38 9.39
C ALA A 38 -0.26 -3.42 8.62
N MET A 39 0.91 -3.01 8.10
CA MET A 39 1.83 -3.91 7.40
C MET A 39 2.45 -4.95 8.33
N SER A 40 2.69 -4.63 9.60
CA SER A 40 3.27 -5.59 10.55
C SER A 40 2.24 -6.60 11.09
N LEU A 41 0.95 -6.27 11.06
CA LEU A 41 -0.12 -7.11 11.60
C LEU A 41 -0.76 -8.05 10.56
N THR A 42 -0.62 -7.74 9.27
CA THR A 42 -1.35 -8.47 8.22
C THR A 42 -0.72 -9.85 7.92
N PRO A 43 -1.53 -10.90 7.69
CA PRO A 43 -1.02 -12.25 7.46
C PRO A 43 -0.62 -12.50 6.00
N VAL A 44 -0.37 -11.46 5.21
CA VAL A 44 -0.05 -11.54 3.77
C VAL A 44 1.19 -10.71 3.47
N PRO A 45 1.97 -11.03 2.41
CA PRO A 45 3.17 -10.29 2.09
C PRO A 45 2.91 -8.80 1.90
N THR A 46 3.71 -7.97 2.57
CA THR A 46 3.76 -6.52 2.38
C THR A 46 5.16 -6.09 1.94
N PRO A 47 5.32 -4.89 1.37
CA PRO A 47 6.63 -4.30 1.13
C PRO A 47 7.50 -4.30 2.40
N GLU A 48 8.80 -4.50 2.24
CA GLU A 48 9.76 -4.28 3.31
C GLU A 48 9.87 -2.78 3.61
N VAL A 49 9.86 -2.41 4.89
CA VAL A 49 10.14 -1.04 5.34
C VAL A 49 11.65 -0.86 5.44
N LEU A 50 12.22 -0.07 4.53
CA LEU A 50 13.67 0.18 4.47
C LEU A 50 14.10 1.20 5.52
N TRP A 51 13.33 2.28 5.64
CA TRP A 51 13.50 3.28 6.68
C TRP A 51 12.25 4.15 6.79
N ARG A 52 12.15 4.86 7.91
CA ARG A 52 11.09 5.81 8.18
C ARG A 52 11.67 7.06 8.84
N LYS A 53 11.28 8.23 8.34
CA LYS A 53 11.62 9.55 8.86
C LYS A 53 10.34 10.40 8.95
N PRO A 54 10.35 11.53 9.68
CA PRO A 54 9.23 12.46 9.67
C PRO A 54 8.74 12.72 8.24
N HIS A 55 7.45 12.51 8.00
CA HIS A 55 6.74 12.70 6.72
C HIS A 55 7.10 11.74 5.59
N VAL A 56 8.07 10.83 5.76
CA VAL A 56 8.55 9.98 4.66
C VAL A 56 8.73 8.53 5.10
N LEU A 57 8.06 7.63 4.37
CA LEU A 57 8.21 6.19 4.48
C LEU A 57 8.88 5.64 3.22
N ALA A 58 10.01 4.94 3.38
CA ALA A 58 10.65 4.22 2.30
C ALA A 58 10.36 2.74 2.39
N ILE A 59 9.87 2.18 1.29
CA ILE A 59 9.58 0.75 1.15
C ILE A 59 10.22 0.16 -0.09
N ALA A 60 10.57 -1.11 -0.03
CA ALA A 60 11.00 -1.88 -1.19
C ALA A 60 9.82 -2.12 -2.16
N ALA A 61 10.13 -2.33 -3.43
CA ALA A 61 9.17 -2.84 -4.39
C ALA A 61 8.67 -4.22 -3.93
N LEU A 62 7.35 -4.42 -3.91
CA LEU A 62 6.79 -5.73 -3.61
C LEU A 62 7.07 -6.69 -4.78
N PRO A 63 7.72 -7.83 -4.55
CA PRO A 63 7.94 -8.82 -5.60
C PRO A 63 6.60 -9.39 -6.10
N GLY A 64 6.50 -9.58 -7.41
CA GLY A 64 5.33 -10.23 -8.02
C GLY A 64 4.98 -9.68 -9.39
N THR A 65 3.86 -10.15 -9.92
CA THR A 65 3.34 -9.73 -11.22
C THR A 65 1.98 -9.04 -11.03
N THR A 66 1.85 -7.86 -11.62
CA THR A 66 0.60 -7.09 -11.61
C THR A 66 -0.53 -7.86 -12.32
N LEU A 67 -1.66 -8.06 -11.64
CA LEU A 67 -2.84 -8.77 -12.18
C LEU A 67 -3.65 -7.92 -13.19
N GLY A 68 -3.50 -6.60 -13.15
CA GLY A 68 -4.16 -5.69 -14.08
C GLY A 68 -3.74 -4.24 -13.84
N ARG A 69 -3.95 -3.38 -14.84
CA ARG A 69 -3.71 -1.94 -14.76
C ARG A 69 -5.02 -1.20 -14.91
N LEU A 70 -5.19 -0.12 -14.15
CA LEU A 70 -6.36 0.73 -14.25
C LEU A 70 -6.47 1.31 -15.67
N GLY A 71 -7.69 1.34 -16.23
CA GLY A 71 -7.97 1.89 -17.56
C GLY A 71 -7.66 0.94 -18.73
N GLY A 72 -7.22 -0.29 -18.48
CA GLY A 72 -7.02 -1.32 -19.50
C GLY A 72 -7.74 -2.63 -19.19
N PRO A 73 -7.79 -3.59 -20.14
CA PRO A 73 -8.33 -4.91 -19.90
C PRO A 73 -7.50 -5.66 -18.84
N SER A 74 -8.15 -6.51 -18.04
CA SER A 74 -7.43 -7.38 -17.11
C SER A 74 -6.65 -8.45 -17.89
N THR A 75 -5.35 -8.55 -17.62
CA THR A 75 -4.46 -9.56 -18.21
C THR A 75 -4.18 -10.72 -17.24
N GLY A 76 -4.71 -10.66 -16.01
CA GLY A 76 -4.56 -11.71 -15.00
C GLY A 76 -5.37 -12.95 -15.36
N SER A 77 -4.78 -14.13 -15.16
CA SER A 77 -5.47 -15.40 -15.40
C SER A 77 -6.59 -15.63 -14.36
N PRO A 78 -7.62 -16.44 -14.67
CA PRO A 78 -8.65 -16.82 -13.69
C PRO A 78 -8.07 -17.41 -12.40
N ALA A 79 -7.01 -18.22 -12.51
CA ALA A 79 -6.33 -18.80 -11.35
C ALA A 79 -5.66 -17.74 -10.47
N ALA A 80 -5.05 -16.71 -11.07
CA ALA A 80 -4.42 -15.63 -10.32
C ALA A 80 -5.46 -14.78 -9.58
N TRP A 81 -6.62 -14.54 -10.18
CA TRP A 81 -7.74 -13.87 -9.51
C TRP A 81 -8.36 -14.72 -8.40
N ALA A 82 -8.46 -16.04 -8.58
CA ALA A 82 -8.89 -16.95 -7.51
C ALA A 82 -7.92 -16.93 -6.32
N ALA A 83 -6.61 -16.88 -6.57
CA ALA A 83 -5.58 -16.74 -5.53
C ALA A 83 -5.70 -15.40 -4.80
N ALA A 84 -5.91 -14.29 -5.52
CA ALA A 84 -6.15 -12.98 -4.91
C ALA A 84 -7.37 -13.00 -3.97
N GLY A 85 -8.47 -13.65 -4.39
CA GLY A 85 -9.65 -13.84 -3.55
C GLY A 85 -9.37 -14.66 -2.27
N ALA A 86 -8.52 -15.69 -2.35
CA ALA A 86 -8.11 -16.47 -1.18
C ALA A 86 -7.27 -15.64 -0.19
N VAL A 87 -6.36 -14.80 -0.71
CA VAL A 87 -5.54 -13.88 0.10
C VAL A 87 -6.40 -12.84 0.80
N ILE A 88 -7.42 -12.29 0.13
CA ILE A 88 -8.38 -11.35 0.73
C ILE A 88 -9.18 -12.03 1.85
N ARG A 89 -9.63 -13.28 1.66
CA ARG A 89 -10.31 -14.03 2.74
C ARG A 89 -9.40 -14.21 3.96
N LYS A 90 -8.15 -14.60 3.75
CA LYS A 90 -7.15 -14.71 4.83
C LYS A 90 -7.01 -13.40 5.61
N LEU A 91 -7.03 -12.25 4.91
CA LEU A 91 -6.98 -10.95 5.55
C LEU A 91 -8.25 -10.65 6.37
N HIS A 92 -9.44 -10.99 5.87
CA HIS A 92 -10.69 -10.80 6.61
C HIS A 92 -10.83 -11.72 7.83
N GLU A 93 -10.18 -12.88 7.82
CA GLU A 93 -10.13 -13.81 8.95
C GLU A 93 -9.07 -13.43 10.00
N ALA A 94 -8.19 -12.46 9.71
CA ALA A 94 -7.16 -12.02 10.62
C ALA A 94 -7.74 -11.25 11.83
N PRO A 95 -7.07 -11.28 12.99
CA PRO A 95 -7.45 -10.43 14.11
C PRO A 95 -7.51 -8.97 13.70
N LEU A 96 -8.56 -8.27 14.15
CA LEU A 96 -8.69 -6.84 13.90
C LEU A 96 -7.56 -6.08 14.62
N PRO A 97 -7.02 -5.01 14.01
CA PRO A 97 -6.08 -4.15 14.71
C PRO A 97 -6.78 -3.50 15.93
N PRO A 98 -6.04 -3.19 17.01
CA PRO A 98 -6.61 -2.70 18.27
C PRO A 98 -7.25 -1.31 18.14
N ARG A 99 -6.94 -0.59 17.05
CA ARG A 99 -7.42 0.76 16.78
C ARG A 99 -8.83 0.75 16.16
N PRO A 100 -9.72 1.67 16.57
CA PRO A 100 -11.03 1.82 15.94
C PRO A 100 -10.89 2.12 14.45
N GLY A 101 -11.68 1.44 13.62
CA GLY A 101 -11.81 1.78 12.21
C GLY A 101 -12.37 3.19 12.04
N ARG A 102 -11.85 3.93 11.04
CA ARG A 102 -12.40 5.24 10.64
C ARG A 102 -13.47 5.14 9.55
N ALA A 103 -13.82 3.93 9.11
CA ALA A 103 -14.83 3.73 8.08
C ALA A 103 -16.17 4.34 8.53
N GLY A 104 -16.66 5.32 7.77
CA GLY A 104 -17.94 5.99 8.01
C GLY A 104 -17.91 7.34 8.75
N ARG A 105 -16.75 7.92 9.08
CA ARG A 105 -16.69 9.28 9.64
C ARG A 105 -16.13 10.29 8.63
N SER A 106 -17.04 11.15 8.16
CA SER A 106 -16.89 12.35 7.32
C SER A 106 -16.79 12.15 5.80
N ILE A 107 -17.94 11.92 5.14
CA ILE A 107 -18.37 12.84 4.09
C ILE A 107 -19.05 13.97 4.85
N VAL A 108 -18.30 14.95 5.33
CA VAL A 108 -18.87 16.26 5.60
C VAL A 108 -18.90 16.94 4.24
N ALA A 109 -20.11 17.18 3.76
CA ALA A 109 -20.40 17.97 2.57
C ALA A 109 -19.92 19.41 2.73
#